data_AF-A0A2A4JQ76-F1
#
_entry.id   AF-A0A2A4JQ76-F1
#
_cell.length_a   1.000
_cell.length_b   1.000
_cell.length_c   1.000
_cell.angle_alpha   90.00
_cell.angle_beta   90.00
_cell.angle_gamma   90.00
#
_symmetry.space_group_name_H-M   'P 1'
#
loop_
_entity.id
_entity.type
_entity.pdbx_description
1 polymer ?
#
loop_
_entity_poly.entity_id
_entity_poly.type
_entity_poly.pdbx_seq_one_letter_code
_entity_poly.pdbx_strand_id
1 'polypeptide(L)'
;MADDASSSSGCAGNIIDNSINQDELIMKQQREIEKEISETIPLVGELEALSSLEKEYNEDPVYLLKVKDLSSKYKYIRRTRPDGNCFFRAFSYAYLEHLLTDKSEFDKFYEIAKNSKEILVALGFSQFTVEDFYETFMEVVQRVGEQAGGSPDSLDSVRAELHDKFNKQGYSDYIVVYLRLVTSGQLQTENDFYQNFIEGPRTVTEFCRQEVEPMYKESDHIHIIALSNALNVGVRVKYMDRGEGSQVSQVIAHDFPEGSKPLVHLLYRPGHYDILYA
;
A
#
# COMPACT_ATOMS: atom_id res chain seq x y z
N MET A 1 29.83 21.65 -81.41
CA MET A 1 29.85 20.25 -80.94
C MET A 1 30.23 20.32 -79.47
N ALA A 2 29.51 19.87 -78.47
CA ALA A 2 28.15 19.41 -78.20
C ALA A 2 28.17 19.15 -76.67
N ASP A 3 27.02 19.28 -75.99
CA ASP A 3 26.51 18.59 -74.78
C ASP A 3 27.51 17.73 -73.95
N ASP A 4 27.44 17.64 -72.62
CA ASP A 4 26.24 17.27 -71.87
C ASP A 4 26.47 17.36 -70.34
N ALA A 5 25.37 17.46 -69.61
CA ALA A 5 25.32 17.39 -68.15
C ALA A 5 25.39 15.93 -67.66
N SER A 6 26.00 15.68 -66.49
CA SER A 6 25.54 14.58 -65.63
C SER A 6 25.91 14.79 -64.17
N SER A 7 24.93 14.46 -63.34
CA SER A 7 24.84 14.49 -61.89
C SER A 7 25.61 13.35 -61.22
N SER A 8 26.08 13.59 -59.99
CA SER A 8 26.03 12.54 -58.96
C SER A 8 25.96 13.18 -57.57
N SER A 9 24.83 12.91 -56.90
CA SER A 9 24.48 13.34 -55.55
C SER A 9 25.21 12.49 -54.51
N GLY A 10 26.08 13.11 -53.72
CA GLY A 10 26.69 12.49 -52.54
C GLY A 10 25.87 12.71 -51.28
N CYS A 11 24.84 11.88 -51.12
CA CYS A 11 24.30 11.36 -49.87
C CYS A 11 24.55 12.19 -48.59
N ALA A 12 23.69 13.18 -48.33
CA ALA A 12 23.44 13.61 -46.95
C ALA A 12 22.77 12.43 -46.22
N GLY A 13 23.60 11.64 -45.52
CA GLY A 13 23.11 10.64 -44.58
C GLY A 13 22.43 11.36 -43.43
N ASN A 14 21.12 11.54 -43.55
CA ASN A 14 20.24 11.78 -42.41
C ASN A 14 20.52 10.68 -41.37
N ILE A 15 21.22 11.05 -40.30
CA ILE A 15 21.09 10.32 -39.04
C ILE A 15 19.68 10.64 -38.57
N ILE A 16 18.73 9.84 -39.06
CA ILE A 16 17.36 9.82 -38.57
C ILE A 16 17.49 9.47 -37.09
N ASP A 17 17.11 10.43 -36.27
CA ASP A 17 16.85 10.29 -34.85
C ASP A 17 15.89 9.12 -34.64
N ASN A 18 16.48 7.95 -34.40
CA ASN A 18 15.77 6.69 -34.20
C ASN A 18 15.67 6.35 -32.72
N SER A 19 15.77 7.37 -31.85
CA SER A 19 15.28 7.29 -30.48
C SER A 19 13.75 7.39 -30.52
N ILE A 20 13.10 6.33 -31.00
CA ILE A 20 11.72 6.08 -30.58
C ILE A 20 11.74 6.21 -29.06
N ASN A 21 10.99 7.17 -28.53
CA ASN A 21 11.03 7.63 -27.15
C ASN A 21 10.75 6.44 -26.21
N GLN A 22 11.80 5.74 -25.78
CA GLN A 22 11.69 4.49 -25.03
C GLN A 22 10.95 4.72 -23.72
N ASP A 23 11.13 5.90 -23.11
CA ASP A 23 10.41 6.31 -21.91
C ASP A 23 8.91 6.42 -22.18
N GLU A 24 8.50 6.98 -23.32
CA GLU A 24 7.09 7.07 -23.69
C GLU A 24 6.46 5.68 -23.93
N LEU A 25 7.21 4.76 -24.52
CA LEU A 25 6.77 3.36 -24.68
C LEU A 25 6.63 2.64 -23.34
N ILE A 26 7.59 2.81 -22.43
CA ILE A 26 7.55 2.25 -21.07
C ILE A 26 6.34 2.81 -20.31
N MET A 27 6.15 4.13 -20.33
CA MET A 27 5.01 4.78 -19.68
C MET A 27 3.68 4.34 -20.27
N LYS A 28 3.61 4.08 -21.58
CA LYS A 28 2.42 3.56 -22.23
C LYS A 28 2.13 2.13 -21.79
N GLN A 29 3.13 1.26 -21.80
CA GLN A 29 2.99 -0.13 -21.34
C GLN A 29 2.54 -0.20 -19.89
N GLN A 30 3.13 0.63 -19.01
CA GLN A 30 2.74 0.69 -17.61
C GLN A 30 1.27 1.09 -17.45
N ARG A 31 0.81 2.13 -18.16
CA ARG A 31 -0.61 2.55 -18.13
C ARG A 31 -1.56 1.47 -18.64
N GLU A 32 -1.16 0.70 -19.66
CA GLU A 32 -1.97 -0.41 -20.19
C GLU A 32 -2.13 -1.52 -19.15
N ILE A 33 -1.05 -1.90 -18.46
CA ILE A 33 -1.08 -2.88 -17.36
C ILE A 33 -1.93 -2.37 -16.20
N GLU A 34 -1.72 -1.13 -15.76
CA GLU A 34 -2.50 -0.50 -14.68
C GLU A 34 -3.99 -0.45 -15.03
N LYS A 35 -4.32 -0.15 -16.28
CA LYS A 35 -5.70 -0.12 -16.76
C LYS A 35 -6.35 -1.50 -16.70
N GLU A 36 -5.70 -2.53 -17.23
CA GLU A 36 -6.21 -3.91 -17.20
C GLU A 36 -6.46 -4.40 -15.77
N ILE A 37 -5.53 -4.12 -14.86
CA ILE A 37 -5.67 -4.42 -13.43
C ILE A 37 -6.86 -3.63 -12.83
N SER A 38 -6.98 -2.35 -13.15
CA SER A 38 -8.04 -1.50 -12.59
C SER A 38 -9.45 -1.86 -13.04
N GLU A 39 -9.58 -2.41 -14.25
CA GLU A 39 -10.86 -2.85 -14.83
C GLU A 39 -11.31 -4.21 -14.27
N THR A 40 -10.38 -5.01 -13.75
CA THR A 40 -10.65 -6.39 -13.30
C THR A 40 -10.64 -6.54 -11.78
N ILE A 41 -9.82 -5.76 -11.08
CA ILE A 41 -9.60 -5.88 -9.63
C ILE A 41 -10.04 -4.58 -8.94
N PRO A 42 -11.01 -4.62 -8.02
CA PRO A 42 -11.40 -3.45 -7.23
C PRO A 42 -10.22 -2.98 -6.36
N LEU A 43 -10.27 -1.74 -5.88
CA LEU A 43 -9.23 -1.20 -4.99
C LEU A 43 -9.15 -2.02 -3.69
N VAL A 44 -10.32 -2.31 -3.13
CA VAL A 44 -10.51 -3.21 -2.00
C VAL A 44 -11.65 -4.16 -2.36
N GLY A 45 -11.37 -5.47 -2.42
CA GLY A 45 -12.34 -6.49 -2.77
C GLY A 45 -13.36 -6.76 -1.67
N GLU A 46 -14.33 -7.63 -1.96
CA GLU A 46 -15.30 -8.11 -0.97
C GLU A 46 -14.66 -9.07 0.05
N LEU A 47 -15.38 -9.34 1.14
CA LEU A 47 -14.96 -10.34 2.11
C LEU A 47 -15.17 -11.75 1.54
N GLU A 48 -14.09 -12.49 1.35
CA GLU A 48 -14.10 -13.84 0.79
C GLU A 48 -13.72 -14.87 1.85
N ALA A 49 -14.26 -16.09 1.75
CA ALA A 49 -13.75 -17.21 2.54
C ALA A 49 -12.30 -17.50 2.13
N LEU A 50 -11.41 -17.71 3.10
CA LEU A 50 -9.98 -17.92 2.86
C LEU A 50 -9.70 -19.15 1.97
N SER A 51 -10.63 -20.11 1.92
CA SER A 51 -10.61 -21.23 0.98
C SER A 51 -10.58 -20.79 -0.50
N SER A 52 -10.89 -19.52 -0.83
CA SER A 52 -10.72 -19.00 -2.18
C SER A 52 -9.25 -19.09 -2.65
N LEU A 53 -8.28 -18.98 -1.73
CA LEU A 53 -6.85 -19.15 -2.04
C LEU A 53 -6.50 -20.57 -2.48
N GLU A 54 -7.22 -21.60 -2.02
CA GLU A 54 -6.93 -23.00 -2.45
C GLU A 54 -7.11 -23.18 -3.96
N LYS A 55 -8.00 -22.40 -4.57
CA LYS A 55 -8.25 -22.45 -6.02
C LYS A 55 -7.11 -21.81 -6.82
N GLU A 56 -6.42 -20.82 -6.28
CA GLU A 56 -5.27 -20.15 -6.93
C GLU A 56 -4.02 -21.03 -6.94
N TYR A 57 -3.84 -21.85 -5.91
CA TYR A 57 -2.67 -22.70 -5.72
C TYR A 57 -2.96 -24.18 -5.94
N ASN A 58 -4.04 -24.52 -6.66
CA ASN A 58 -4.48 -25.91 -6.86
C ASN A 58 -3.39 -26.84 -7.45
N GLU A 59 -2.43 -26.27 -8.19
CA GLU A 59 -1.29 -26.96 -8.80
C GLU A 59 0.02 -26.82 -8.00
N ASP A 60 0.02 -26.15 -6.85
CA ASP A 60 1.20 -25.94 -6.00
C ASP A 60 1.01 -26.54 -4.60
N PRO A 61 1.49 -27.79 -4.37
CA PRO A 61 1.33 -28.47 -3.09
C PRO A 61 1.93 -27.73 -1.89
N VAL A 62 3.00 -26.95 -2.09
CA VAL A 62 3.67 -26.20 -1.01
C VAL A 62 2.75 -25.07 -0.54
N TYR A 63 2.23 -24.29 -1.49
CA TYR A 63 1.28 -23.23 -1.14
C TYR A 63 -0.04 -23.78 -0.59
N LEU A 64 -0.53 -24.93 -1.06
CA LEU A 64 -1.72 -25.57 -0.47
C LEU A 64 -1.52 -25.96 1.00
N LEU A 65 -0.34 -26.43 1.39
CA LEU A 65 -0.04 -26.70 2.80
C LEU A 65 -0.04 -25.40 3.63
N LYS A 66 0.51 -24.32 3.10
CA LYS A 66 0.50 -23.01 3.76
C LYS A 66 -0.91 -22.42 3.87
N VAL A 67 -1.75 -22.58 2.84
CA VAL A 67 -3.16 -22.17 2.89
C VAL A 67 -3.90 -22.98 3.97
N LYS A 68 -3.64 -24.29 4.10
CA LYS A 68 -4.22 -25.10 5.19
C LYS A 68 -3.79 -24.61 6.58
N ASP A 69 -2.51 -24.30 6.78
CA ASP A 69 -2.02 -23.71 8.03
C ASP A 69 -2.68 -22.36 8.31
N LEU A 70 -2.82 -21.51 7.29
CA LEU A 70 -3.46 -20.20 7.40
C LEU A 70 -4.96 -20.32 7.75
N SER A 71 -5.68 -21.24 7.11
CA SER A 71 -7.09 -21.56 7.37
C SER A 71 -7.37 -22.09 8.77
N SER A 72 -6.36 -22.56 9.49
CA SER A 72 -6.50 -22.91 10.91
C SER A 72 -6.57 -21.68 11.83
N LYS A 73 -6.14 -20.50 11.35
CA LYS A 73 -5.98 -19.26 12.12
C LYS A 73 -6.89 -18.14 11.64
N TYR A 74 -7.26 -18.16 10.36
CA TYR A 74 -8.06 -17.13 9.70
C TYR A 74 -9.16 -17.77 8.87
N LYS A 75 -10.32 -17.12 8.80
CA LYS A 75 -11.50 -17.61 8.09
C LYS A 75 -11.76 -16.86 6.79
N TYR A 76 -11.40 -15.58 6.76
CA TYR A 76 -11.69 -14.72 5.62
C TYR A 76 -10.46 -13.94 5.17
N ILE A 77 -10.49 -13.55 3.90
CA ILE A 77 -9.53 -12.68 3.25
C ILE A 77 -10.28 -11.56 2.53
N ARG A 78 -9.68 -10.39 2.48
CA ARG A 78 -10.12 -9.30 1.62
C ARG A 78 -8.95 -8.85 0.76
N ARG A 79 -9.12 -8.93 -0.55
CA ARG A 79 -8.06 -8.64 -1.52
C ARG A 79 -7.88 -7.16 -1.72
N THR A 80 -6.66 -6.73 -2.03
CA THR A 80 -6.42 -5.35 -2.49
C THR A 80 -5.88 -5.34 -3.91
N ARG A 81 -5.99 -4.21 -4.59
CA ARG A 81 -5.42 -4.06 -5.94
C ARG A 81 -3.89 -4.14 -5.89
N PRO A 82 -3.22 -4.91 -6.77
CA PRO A 82 -1.76 -4.96 -6.85
C PRO A 82 -1.21 -3.74 -7.61
N ASP A 83 -1.37 -2.55 -7.05
CA ASP A 83 -0.97 -1.26 -7.64
C ASP A 83 0.24 -0.62 -6.93
N GLY A 84 0.99 -1.39 -6.13
CA GLY A 84 2.08 -0.84 -5.31
C GLY A 84 1.61 -0.01 -4.10
N ASN A 85 0.31 0.25 -3.93
CA ASN A 85 -0.27 0.90 -2.74
C ASN A 85 -0.96 -0.09 -1.79
N CYS A 86 -0.96 -1.38 -2.15
CA CYS A 86 -1.65 -2.45 -1.43
C CYS A 86 -1.42 -2.45 0.09
N PHE A 87 -0.20 -2.23 0.58
CA PHE A 87 0.09 -2.15 2.02
C PHE A 87 -0.72 -1.05 2.71
N PHE A 88 -0.57 0.21 2.28
CA PHE A 88 -1.25 1.37 2.88
C PHE A 88 -2.77 1.22 2.79
N ARG A 89 -3.27 0.70 1.66
CA ARG A 89 -4.69 0.48 1.42
C ARG A 89 -5.25 -0.62 2.33
N ALA A 90 -4.54 -1.75 2.43
CA ALA A 90 -4.91 -2.87 3.29
C ALA A 90 -4.88 -2.49 4.78
N PHE A 91 -3.78 -1.85 5.22
CA PHE A 91 -3.59 -1.39 6.58
C PHE A 91 -4.73 -0.46 7.02
N SER A 92 -4.97 0.60 6.23
CA SER A 92 -5.95 1.62 6.61
C SER A 92 -7.37 1.11 6.59
N TYR A 93 -7.74 0.30 5.59
CA TYR A 93 -9.06 -0.33 5.56
C TYR A 93 -9.29 -1.21 6.78
N ALA A 94 -8.37 -2.15 7.05
CA ALA A 94 -8.49 -3.09 8.15
C ALA A 94 -8.53 -2.39 9.51
N TYR A 95 -7.69 -1.37 9.71
CA TYR A 95 -7.65 -0.64 10.97
C TYR A 95 -8.91 0.20 11.18
N LEU A 96 -9.33 0.99 10.19
CA LEU A 96 -10.55 1.79 10.30
C LEU A 96 -11.79 0.92 10.51
N GLU A 97 -11.86 -0.27 9.88
CA GLU A 97 -12.92 -1.24 10.12
C GLU A 97 -12.90 -1.76 11.57
N HIS A 98 -11.72 -2.01 12.16
CA HIS A 98 -11.58 -2.41 13.56
C HIS A 98 -12.09 -1.31 14.52
N LEU A 99 -11.74 -0.05 14.24
CA LEU A 99 -12.11 1.11 15.06
C LEU A 99 -13.62 1.35 15.16
N LEU A 100 -14.42 0.85 14.21
CA LEU A 100 -15.89 0.88 14.30
C LEU A 100 -16.42 0.18 15.56
N THR A 101 -15.69 -0.82 16.05
CA THR A 101 -16.11 -1.65 17.19
C THR A 101 -15.33 -1.40 18.48
N ASP A 102 -14.23 -0.64 18.41
CA ASP A 102 -13.40 -0.30 19.58
C ASP A 102 -13.28 1.21 19.75
N LYS A 103 -14.21 1.77 20.53
CA LYS A 103 -14.24 3.21 20.83
C LYS A 103 -13.00 3.70 21.58
N SER A 104 -12.45 2.87 22.47
CA SER A 104 -11.26 3.26 23.25
C SER A 104 -10.03 3.36 22.36
N GLU A 105 -9.91 2.45 21.39
CA GLU A 105 -8.83 2.50 20.42
C GLU A 105 -9.02 3.64 19.42
N PHE A 106 -10.26 3.89 18.99
CA PHE A 106 -10.59 5.03 18.14
C PHE A 106 -10.16 6.36 18.78
N ASP A 107 -10.48 6.59 20.06
CA ASP A 107 -10.16 7.86 20.72
C ASP A 107 -8.65 8.10 20.80
N LYS A 108 -7.83 7.05 20.99
CA LYS A 108 -6.36 7.17 20.94
C LYS A 108 -5.86 7.50 19.55
N PHE A 109 -6.33 6.75 18.54
CA PHE A 109 -5.95 6.96 17.16
C PHE A 109 -6.35 8.35 16.65
N TYR A 110 -7.55 8.82 17.01
CA TYR A 110 -8.05 10.12 16.59
C TYR A 110 -7.13 11.26 17.02
N GLU A 111 -6.63 11.24 18.27
CA GLU A 111 -5.69 12.25 18.74
C GLU A 111 -4.35 12.19 18.00
N ILE A 112 -3.86 10.99 17.67
CA ILE A 112 -2.63 10.84 16.87
C ILE A 112 -2.84 11.40 15.45
N ALA A 113 -3.91 10.96 14.78
CA ALA A 113 -4.27 11.36 13.42
C ALA A 113 -4.51 12.87 13.29
N LYS A 114 -5.18 13.48 14.27
CA LYS A 114 -5.44 14.91 14.30
C LYS A 114 -4.15 15.74 14.41
N ASN A 115 -3.18 15.28 15.19
CA ASN A 115 -1.93 16.01 15.42
C ASN A 115 -0.86 15.71 14.34
N SER A 116 -1.01 14.65 13.54
CA SER A 116 0.02 14.24 12.57
C SER A 116 0.29 15.27 11.47
N LYS A 117 -0.68 16.10 11.10
CA LYS A 117 -0.45 17.19 10.12
C LYS A 117 0.57 18.21 10.65
N GLU A 118 0.46 18.60 11.91
CA GLU A 118 1.36 19.59 12.51
C GLU A 118 2.80 19.08 12.57
N ILE A 119 2.98 17.78 12.82
CA ILE A 119 4.28 17.10 12.75
C ILE A 119 4.87 17.21 11.34
N LEU A 120 4.08 16.91 10.30
CA LEU A 120 4.54 17.04 8.91
C LEU A 120 4.94 18.48 8.57
N VAL A 121 4.14 19.47 8.97
CA VAL A 121 4.48 20.88 8.73
C VAL A 121 5.77 21.27 9.47
N ALA A 122 5.97 20.81 10.70
CA ALA A 122 7.19 21.05 11.47
C ALA A 122 8.44 20.42 10.82
N LEU A 123 8.28 19.31 10.11
CA LEU A 123 9.33 18.66 9.31
C LEU A 123 9.58 19.34 7.95
N GLY A 124 8.85 20.42 7.63
CA GLY A 124 9.06 21.20 6.42
C GLY A 124 8.22 20.76 5.21
N PHE A 125 7.23 19.87 5.40
CA PHE A 125 6.25 19.59 4.35
C PHE A 125 5.39 20.83 4.11
N SER A 126 5.10 21.14 2.84
CA SER A 126 4.29 22.31 2.51
C SER A 126 2.85 22.13 3.02
N GLN A 127 2.41 23.01 3.93
CA GLN A 127 1.07 22.95 4.51
C GLN A 127 -0.01 22.86 3.43
N PHE A 128 0.06 23.72 2.42
CA PHE A 128 -0.90 23.74 1.31
C PHE A 128 -0.97 22.41 0.56
N THR A 129 0.14 21.68 0.45
CA THR A 129 0.15 20.38 -0.25
C THR A 129 -0.38 19.23 0.58
N VAL A 130 -0.28 19.31 1.91
CA VAL A 130 -0.71 18.22 2.80
C VAL A 130 -2.16 18.38 3.28
N GLU A 131 -2.71 19.60 3.21
CA GLU A 131 -4.03 19.94 3.76
C GLU A 131 -5.14 19.09 3.14
N ASP A 132 -5.26 19.03 1.82
CA ASP A 132 -6.33 18.29 1.14
C ASP A 132 -6.32 16.78 1.46
N PHE A 133 -5.12 16.20 1.56
CA PHE A 133 -4.93 14.78 1.93
C PHE A 133 -5.30 14.53 3.40
N TYR A 134 -4.89 15.43 4.28
CA TYR A 134 -5.25 15.39 5.70
C TYR A 134 -6.76 15.52 5.90
N GLU A 135 -7.39 16.50 5.27
CA GLU A 135 -8.83 16.75 5.39
C GLU A 135 -9.63 15.55 4.91
N THR A 136 -9.27 14.99 3.75
CA THR A 136 -9.92 13.77 3.22
C THR A 136 -9.74 12.58 4.16
N PHE A 137 -8.53 12.39 4.71
CA PHE A 137 -8.29 11.33 5.68
C PHE A 137 -9.13 11.51 6.95
N MET A 138 -9.12 12.71 7.53
CA MET A 138 -9.86 13.03 8.75
C MET A 138 -11.37 12.97 8.55
N GLU A 139 -11.91 13.29 7.38
CA GLU A 139 -13.32 13.10 7.05
C GLU A 139 -13.72 11.62 7.23
N VAL A 140 -12.91 10.69 6.71
CA VAL A 140 -13.18 9.25 6.84
C VAL A 140 -13.01 8.79 8.29
N VAL A 141 -11.98 9.26 8.98
CA VAL A 141 -11.75 8.93 10.40
C VAL A 141 -12.93 9.42 11.26
N GLN A 142 -13.38 10.65 11.08
CA GLN A 142 -14.51 11.21 11.84
C GLN A 142 -15.79 10.42 11.60
N ARG A 143 -16.05 10.01 10.35
CA ARG A 143 -17.21 9.18 10.03
C ARG A 143 -17.21 7.83 10.73
N VAL A 144 -16.04 7.19 10.85
CA VAL A 144 -15.86 5.98 11.66
C VAL A 144 -16.16 6.25 13.14
N GLY A 145 -15.70 7.39 13.66
CA GLY A 145 -15.87 7.80 15.06
C GLY A 145 -17.31 8.10 15.48
N GLU A 146 -18.15 8.61 14.57
CA GLU A 146 -19.56 8.91 14.82
C GLU A 146 -20.37 7.69 15.26
N GLN A 147 -19.96 6.48 14.83
CA GLN A 147 -20.64 5.22 15.13
C GLN A 147 -19.77 4.24 15.91
N ALA A 148 -18.59 4.65 16.40
CA ALA A 148 -17.73 3.80 17.20
C ALA A 148 -18.45 3.40 18.51
N GLY A 149 -18.86 2.14 18.61
CA GLY A 149 -19.71 1.63 19.71
C GLY A 149 -21.23 1.82 19.53
N GLY A 150 -21.68 2.10 18.30
CA GLY A 150 -23.10 2.20 17.92
C GLY A 150 -23.84 0.86 17.86
N SER A 151 -25.13 0.88 17.49
CA SER A 151 -25.93 -0.34 17.34
C SER A 151 -25.51 -1.16 16.11
N PRO A 152 -25.77 -2.49 16.06
CA PRO A 152 -25.37 -3.33 14.92
C PRO A 152 -25.82 -2.80 13.55
N ASP A 153 -27.07 -2.35 13.42
CA ASP A 153 -27.61 -1.82 12.15
C ASP A 153 -26.86 -0.55 11.69
N SER A 154 -26.41 0.28 12.64
CA SER A 154 -25.61 1.48 12.33
C SER A 154 -24.19 1.13 11.88
N LEU A 155 -23.60 0.07 12.43
CA LEU A 155 -22.26 -0.39 12.08
C LEU A 155 -22.20 -0.96 10.65
N ASP A 156 -23.23 -1.69 10.22
CA ASP A 156 -23.29 -2.25 8.87
C ASP A 156 -23.40 -1.15 7.79
N SER A 157 -24.21 -0.11 8.05
CA SER A 157 -24.30 1.05 7.16
C SER A 157 -22.95 1.77 7.04
N VAL A 158 -22.26 2.03 8.14
CA VAL A 158 -20.96 2.73 8.10
C VAL A 158 -19.87 1.85 7.50
N ARG A 159 -19.89 0.53 7.73
CA ARG A 159 -18.96 -0.40 7.05
C ARG A 159 -19.17 -0.38 5.54
N ALA A 160 -20.41 -0.33 5.07
CA ALA A 160 -20.73 -0.21 3.65
C ALA A 160 -20.25 1.14 3.08
N GLU A 161 -20.46 2.24 3.79
CA GLU A 161 -19.94 3.57 3.39
C GLU A 161 -18.41 3.62 3.36
N LEU A 162 -17.74 3.03 4.35
CA LEU A 162 -16.27 2.91 4.38
C LEU A 162 -15.79 2.12 3.15
N HIS A 163 -16.45 1.00 2.84
CA HIS A 163 -16.13 0.18 1.68
C HIS A 163 -16.33 0.93 0.35
N ASP A 164 -17.41 1.69 0.21
CA ASP A 164 -17.67 2.56 -0.94
C ASP A 164 -16.59 3.66 -1.08
N LYS A 165 -16.23 4.35 0.00
CA LYS A 165 -15.17 5.36 -0.02
C LYS A 165 -13.82 4.78 -0.43
N PHE A 166 -13.43 3.61 0.09
CA PHE A 166 -12.19 2.94 -0.29
C PHE A 166 -12.17 2.41 -1.72
N ASN A 167 -13.34 2.25 -2.36
CA ASN A 167 -13.45 1.90 -3.77
C ASN A 167 -13.67 3.11 -4.71
N LYS A 168 -13.72 4.33 -4.17
CA LYS A 168 -13.62 5.57 -4.94
C LYS A 168 -12.15 5.97 -5.06
N GLN A 169 -11.60 5.93 -6.28
CA GLN A 169 -10.18 6.18 -6.55
C GLN A 169 -9.65 7.44 -5.85
N GLY A 170 -10.37 8.57 -5.96
CA GLY A 170 -9.97 9.82 -5.33
C GLY A 170 -9.84 9.74 -3.80
N TYR A 171 -10.82 9.15 -3.11
CA TYR A 171 -10.78 8.99 -1.65
C TYR A 171 -9.67 8.03 -1.23
N SER A 172 -9.64 6.85 -1.86
CA SER A 172 -8.72 5.78 -1.53
C SER A 172 -7.26 6.21 -1.72
N ASP A 173 -6.97 6.90 -2.83
CA ASP A 173 -5.61 7.39 -3.09
C ASP A 173 -5.23 8.57 -2.19
N TYR A 174 -6.16 9.47 -1.86
CA TYR A 174 -5.86 10.56 -0.92
C TYR A 174 -5.50 10.03 0.48
N ILE A 175 -6.20 8.98 0.94
CA ILE A 175 -5.87 8.27 2.19
C ILE A 175 -4.47 7.65 2.08
N VAL A 176 -4.17 6.95 0.98
CA VAL A 176 -2.84 6.35 0.76
C VAL A 176 -1.74 7.41 0.76
N VAL A 177 -1.92 8.52 0.03
CA VAL A 177 -0.96 9.62 0.00
C VAL A 177 -0.72 10.16 1.41
N TYR A 178 -1.79 10.42 2.17
CA TYR A 178 -1.63 10.92 3.53
C TYR A 178 -0.82 9.97 4.42
N LEU A 179 -1.08 8.66 4.35
CA LEU A 179 -0.35 7.67 5.14
C LEU A 179 1.09 7.49 4.69
N ARG A 180 1.39 7.64 3.39
CA ARG A 180 2.77 7.72 2.87
C ARG A 180 3.51 8.91 3.48
N LEU A 181 2.86 10.07 3.56
CA LEU A 181 3.44 11.26 4.18
C LEU A 181 3.66 11.06 5.69
N VAL A 182 2.70 10.51 6.41
CA VAL A 182 2.85 10.16 7.85
C VAL A 182 4.02 9.20 8.05
N THR A 183 4.17 8.20 7.17
CA THR A 183 5.30 7.25 7.20
C THR A 183 6.63 7.97 6.97
N SER A 184 6.70 8.83 5.95
CA SER A 184 7.89 9.68 5.70
C SER A 184 8.21 10.57 6.90
N GLY A 185 7.19 11.14 7.54
CA GLY A 185 7.32 11.95 8.74
C GLY A 185 7.96 11.17 9.90
N GLN A 186 7.50 9.95 10.17
CA GLN A 186 8.08 9.10 11.21
C GLN A 186 9.54 8.74 10.91
N LEU A 187 9.82 8.35 9.66
CA LEU A 187 11.18 8.02 9.24
C LEU A 187 12.14 9.18 9.46
N GLN A 188 11.73 10.41 9.08
CA GLN A 188 12.55 11.60 9.24
C GLN A 188 12.67 12.05 10.71
N THR A 189 11.62 11.86 11.51
CA THR A 189 11.63 12.18 12.95
C THR A 189 12.65 11.33 13.70
N GLU A 190 12.73 10.03 13.41
CA GLU A 190 13.67 9.11 14.05
C GLU A 190 14.79 8.70 13.09
N ASN A 191 15.34 9.66 12.35
CA ASN A 191 16.28 9.39 11.27
C ASN A 191 17.51 8.57 11.73
N ASP A 192 18.05 8.83 12.93
CA ASP A 192 19.21 8.12 13.48
C ASP A 192 18.94 6.60 13.62
N PHE A 193 17.70 6.22 13.92
CA PHE A 193 17.29 4.84 14.01
C PHE A 193 17.14 4.23 12.61
N TYR A 194 16.34 4.87 11.75
CA TYR A 194 15.97 4.31 10.44
C TYR A 194 17.12 4.30 9.43
N GLN A 195 18.11 5.20 9.56
CA GLN A 195 19.27 5.26 8.68
C GLN A 195 20.03 3.93 8.61
N ASN A 196 20.01 3.13 9.67
CA ASN A 196 20.70 1.84 9.73
C ASN A 196 20.02 0.74 8.90
N PHE A 197 18.77 0.95 8.46
CA PHE A 197 17.98 -0.01 7.69
C PHE A 197 17.85 0.36 6.21
N ILE A 198 18.39 1.51 5.81
CA ILE A 198 18.34 1.99 4.42
C ILE A 198 19.56 1.47 3.67
N GLU A 199 19.32 0.79 2.55
CA GLU A 199 20.37 0.28 1.70
C GLU A 199 21.07 1.39 0.88
N GLY A 200 22.40 1.29 0.82
CA GLY A 200 23.25 2.17 0.02
C GLY A 200 23.59 3.49 0.72
N PRO A 201 24.20 4.44 -0.01
CA PRO A 201 24.67 5.70 0.57
C PRO A 201 23.57 6.77 0.74
N ARG A 202 22.29 6.38 0.69
CA ARG A 202 21.14 7.31 0.73
C ARG A 202 20.86 7.77 2.15
N THR A 203 20.56 9.05 2.30
CA THR A 203 20.00 9.61 3.53
C THR A 203 18.54 9.17 3.71
N VAL A 204 18.02 9.22 4.94
CA VAL A 204 16.60 8.97 5.22
C VAL A 204 15.68 9.85 4.38
N THR A 205 15.99 11.15 4.25
CA THR A 205 15.20 12.07 3.43
C THR A 205 15.20 11.70 1.95
N GLU A 206 16.33 11.27 1.40
CA GLU A 206 16.39 10.79 0.00
C GLU A 206 15.61 9.51 -0.20
N PHE A 207 15.71 8.56 0.75
CA PHE A 207 14.89 7.34 0.73
C PHE A 207 13.39 7.67 0.76
N CYS A 208 12.96 8.56 1.66
CA CYS A 208 11.56 8.98 1.75
C CYS A 208 11.04 9.53 0.42
N ARG A 209 11.79 10.46 -0.21
CA ARG A 209 11.39 11.08 -1.49
C ARG A 209 11.34 10.10 -2.66
N GLN A 210 12.13 9.03 -2.61
CA GLN A 210 12.25 8.08 -3.73
C GLN A 210 11.35 6.85 -3.56
N GLU A 211 11.19 6.35 -2.34
CA GLU A 211 10.60 5.03 -2.07
C GLU A 211 9.39 5.04 -1.13
N VAL A 212 9.05 6.19 -0.52
CA VAL A 212 7.94 6.28 0.45
C VAL A 212 6.84 7.22 -0.05
N GLU A 213 7.20 8.47 -0.29
CA GLU A 213 6.28 9.56 -0.67
C GLU A 213 5.59 9.34 -2.03
N PRO A 214 6.28 8.83 -3.08
CA PRO A 214 5.64 8.60 -4.37
C PRO A 214 4.59 7.49 -4.31
N MET A 215 3.48 7.70 -5.01
CA MET A 215 2.46 6.67 -5.22
C MET A 215 3.00 5.49 -6.04
N TYR A 216 2.37 4.33 -5.88
CA TYR A 216 2.67 3.09 -6.62
C TYR A 216 4.05 2.48 -6.31
N LYS A 217 4.78 3.02 -5.32
CA LYS A 217 6.01 2.44 -4.79
C LYS A 217 5.71 1.35 -3.77
N GLU A 218 6.32 0.19 -3.96
CA GLU A 218 6.20 -0.96 -3.08
C GLU A 218 6.56 -0.62 -1.63
N SER A 219 5.95 -1.34 -0.70
CA SER A 219 6.19 -1.18 0.74
C SER A 219 6.81 -2.44 1.31
N ASP A 220 7.82 -2.26 2.14
CA ASP A 220 8.56 -3.32 2.82
C ASP A 220 8.53 -3.10 4.34
N HIS A 221 9.30 -3.88 5.10
CA HIS A 221 9.37 -3.87 6.56
C HIS A 221 9.57 -2.45 7.13
N ILE A 222 10.42 -1.64 6.51
CA ILE A 222 10.69 -0.28 6.98
C ILE A 222 9.43 0.60 6.95
N HIS A 223 8.60 0.47 5.91
CA HIS A 223 7.32 1.19 5.80
C HIS A 223 6.31 0.70 6.83
N ILE A 224 6.25 -0.62 7.05
CA ILE A 224 5.34 -1.23 8.03
C ILE A 224 5.70 -0.74 9.44
N ILE A 225 6.98 -0.83 9.82
CA ILE A 225 7.47 -0.41 11.13
C ILE A 225 7.21 1.08 11.35
N ALA A 226 7.58 1.92 10.38
CA ALA A 226 7.40 3.36 10.50
C ALA A 226 5.92 3.75 10.63
N LEU A 227 5.02 3.19 9.81
CA LEU A 227 3.59 3.49 9.92
C LEU A 227 3.00 2.98 11.24
N SER A 228 3.40 1.77 11.67
CA SER A 228 2.96 1.17 12.93
C SER A 228 3.39 2.01 14.14
N ASN A 229 4.63 2.52 14.13
CA ASN A 229 5.14 3.43 15.16
C ASN A 229 4.45 4.79 15.12
N ALA A 230 4.26 5.36 13.94
CA ALA A 230 3.63 6.66 13.76
C ALA A 230 2.19 6.70 14.30
N LEU A 231 1.44 5.61 14.10
CA LEU A 231 0.04 5.51 14.50
C LEU A 231 -0.18 4.74 15.80
N ASN A 232 0.89 4.19 16.39
CA ASN A 232 0.85 3.32 17.57
C ASN A 232 -0.09 2.11 17.41
N VAL A 233 0.03 1.41 16.27
CA VAL A 233 -0.83 0.26 15.91
C VAL A 233 0.01 -0.98 15.72
N GLY A 234 -0.39 -2.09 16.37
CA GLY A 234 0.22 -3.39 16.12
C GLY A 234 -0.27 -4.01 14.80
N VAL A 235 0.65 -4.42 13.93
CA VAL A 235 0.39 -5.09 12.67
C VAL A 235 1.02 -6.48 12.68
N ARG A 236 0.24 -7.51 12.36
CA ARG A 236 0.75 -8.86 12.11
C ARG A 236 0.76 -9.14 10.62
N VAL A 237 1.93 -9.44 10.07
CA VAL A 237 2.07 -9.87 8.68
C VAL A 237 2.36 -11.36 8.63
N LYS A 238 1.60 -12.07 7.80
CA LYS A 238 1.69 -13.50 7.53
C LYS A 238 2.40 -13.70 6.20
N TYR A 239 3.64 -14.20 6.21
CA TYR A 239 4.47 -14.37 5.01
C TYR A 239 4.23 -15.74 4.40
N MET A 240 3.59 -15.74 3.23
CA MET A 240 3.33 -16.92 2.44
C MET A 240 4.25 -16.92 1.21
N ASP A 241 5.46 -17.44 1.43
CA ASP A 241 6.53 -17.60 0.44
C ASP A 241 6.91 -19.09 0.26
N ARG A 242 7.87 -19.36 -0.62
CA ARG A 242 8.54 -20.68 -0.70
C ARG A 242 9.70 -20.76 0.30
N GLY A 243 9.37 -20.75 1.59
CA GLY A 243 10.36 -20.97 2.66
C GLY A 243 10.99 -22.38 2.62
N GLU A 244 12.16 -22.52 3.22
CA GLU A 244 12.92 -23.78 3.27
C GLU A 244 12.74 -24.53 4.61
N GLY A 245 13.05 -25.83 4.65
CA GLY A 245 13.09 -26.62 5.89
C GLY A 245 11.74 -26.74 6.61
N SER A 246 11.69 -26.42 7.91
CA SER A 246 10.46 -26.51 8.72
C SER A 246 9.38 -25.47 8.34
N GLN A 247 9.70 -24.51 7.48
CA GLN A 247 8.80 -23.44 7.03
C GLN A 247 8.04 -23.80 5.74
N VAL A 248 8.32 -24.96 5.14
CA VAL A 248 7.65 -25.40 3.90
C VAL A 248 6.13 -25.50 4.09
N SER A 249 5.66 -25.91 5.28
CA SER A 249 4.24 -26.13 5.55
C SER A 249 3.58 -25.05 6.43
N GLN A 250 4.31 -24.00 6.83
CA GLN A 250 3.78 -22.99 7.76
C GLN A 250 3.95 -21.57 7.23
N VAL A 251 2.98 -20.72 7.56
CA VAL A 251 3.04 -19.28 7.27
C VAL A 251 3.68 -18.56 8.46
N ILE A 252 4.79 -17.86 8.20
CA ILE A 252 5.55 -17.16 9.23
C ILE A 252 4.78 -15.90 9.65
N ALA A 253 4.70 -15.64 10.95
CA ALA A 253 4.12 -14.40 11.47
C ALA A 253 5.23 -13.46 11.94
N HIS A 254 5.15 -12.21 11.52
CA HIS A 254 5.93 -11.12 12.11
C HIS A 254 4.96 -10.07 12.66
N ASP A 255 5.24 -9.61 13.88
CA ASP A 255 4.48 -8.56 14.55
C ASP A 255 5.30 -7.27 14.54
N PHE A 256 4.66 -6.17 14.18
CA PHE A 256 5.26 -4.84 14.06
C PHE A 256 4.46 -3.85 14.90
N PRO A 257 5.06 -3.19 15.90
CA PRO A 257 6.36 -3.49 16.50
C PRO A 257 6.40 -4.88 17.17
N GLU A 258 7.60 -5.42 17.39
CA GLU A 258 7.76 -6.71 18.06
C GLU A 258 7.18 -6.68 19.49
N GLY A 259 6.42 -7.70 19.86
CA GLY A 259 5.75 -7.79 21.16
C GLY A 259 4.48 -6.95 21.30
N SER A 260 4.09 -6.19 20.27
CA SER A 260 2.80 -5.50 20.24
C SER A 260 1.63 -6.48 20.09
N LYS A 261 0.44 -6.09 20.57
CA LYS A 261 -0.79 -6.82 20.27
C LYS A 261 -1.26 -6.39 18.87
N PRO A 262 -1.29 -7.29 17.88
CA PRO A 262 -1.72 -6.91 16.53
C PRO A 262 -3.23 -6.65 16.51
N LEU A 263 -3.61 -5.53 15.90
CA LEU A 263 -4.99 -5.15 15.58
C LEU A 263 -5.28 -5.32 14.09
N VAL A 264 -4.24 -5.18 13.26
CA VAL A 264 -4.30 -5.40 11.81
C VAL A 264 -3.58 -6.68 11.46
N HIS A 265 -4.21 -7.53 10.64
CA HIS A 265 -3.62 -8.79 10.19
C HIS A 265 -3.56 -8.79 8.67
N LEU A 266 -2.37 -8.90 8.11
CA LEU A 266 -2.12 -8.88 6.66
C LEU A 266 -1.52 -10.20 6.20
N LEU A 267 -1.84 -10.60 4.97
CA LEU A 267 -1.15 -11.66 4.23
C LEU A 267 -0.15 -11.00 3.28
N TYR A 268 1.13 -11.33 3.41
CA TYR A 268 2.13 -11.02 2.41
C TYR A 268 2.32 -12.21 1.47
N ARG A 269 2.12 -11.96 0.18
CA ARG A 269 2.57 -12.79 -0.94
C ARG A 269 3.66 -12.01 -1.65
N PRO A 270 4.63 -12.63 -2.34
CA PRO A 270 5.72 -11.90 -2.98
C PRO A 270 5.23 -10.67 -3.77
N GLY A 271 5.54 -9.47 -3.28
CA GLY A 271 5.15 -8.17 -3.86
C GLY A 271 3.72 -7.68 -3.56
N HIS A 272 2.94 -8.33 -2.69
CA HIS A 272 1.53 -7.99 -2.50
C HIS A 272 0.99 -8.22 -1.08
N TYR A 273 0.09 -7.34 -0.63
CA TYR A 273 -0.58 -7.42 0.67
C TYR A 273 -2.11 -7.55 0.52
N ASP A 274 -2.68 -8.50 1.26
CA ASP A 274 -4.12 -8.67 1.46
C ASP A 274 -4.47 -8.60 2.94
N ILE A 275 -5.75 -8.42 3.27
CA ILE A 275 -6.23 -8.37 4.66
C ILE A 275 -6.72 -9.75 5.10
N LEU A 276 -6.36 -10.17 6.31
CA LEU A 276 -6.80 -11.42 6.93
C LEU A 276 -7.74 -11.19 8.11
N TYR A 277 -8.76 -12.04 8.25
CA TYR A 277 -9.75 -11.98 9.33
C TYR A 277 -9.89 -13.33 10.03
N ALA A 278 -9.87 -13.31 11.36
CA ALA A 278 -9.96 -14.49 12.23
C ALA A 278 -11.41 -15.02 12.43
#